data_AF-A0A4Q7FN24-F1
#
_entry.id   AF-A0A4Q7FN24-F1
#
_cell.length_a   1.000
_cell.length_b   1.000
_cell.length_c   1.000
_cell.angle_alpha   90.00
_cell.angle_beta   90.00
_cell.angle_gamma   90.00
#
_symmetry.space_group_name_H-M   'P 1'
#
loop_
_entity.id
_entity.type
_entity.pdbx_description
1 polymer ?
#
loop_
_entity_poly.entity_id
_entity_poly.type
_entity_poly.pdbx_seq_one_letter_code
_entity_poly.pdbx_strand_id
1 'polypeptide(L)'
;MDQFLSEQVQAPDAIVSVAFDKAWRFVEKDPLLAHNLKTVLHTRLRTFLECSIRNGERNTLNLANEAIRNLRAELAPSTKQ
;
A
#
# COMPACT_ATOMS: atom_id res chain seq x y z
N MET A 1 31.94 15.64 14.48
CA MET A 1 30.84 15.77 13.50
C MET A 1 30.09 14.47 13.53
N ASP A 2 28.95 14.50 14.20
CA ASP A 2 28.06 13.39 14.47
C ASP A 2 27.49 12.75 13.19
N GLN A 3 27.81 11.48 12.96
CA GLN A 3 27.17 10.65 11.92
C GLN A 3 25.95 9.93 12.52
N PHE A 4 24.91 10.69 12.87
CA PHE A 4 23.60 10.13 13.22
C PHE A 4 22.65 10.20 12.02
N LEU A 5 22.86 9.37 11.00
CA LEU A 5 21.85 9.16 9.95
C LEU A 5 22.29 7.97 9.12
N SER A 6 21.61 6.83 9.24
CA SER A 6 21.35 5.89 8.12
C SER A 6 20.63 4.59 8.50
N GLU A 7 20.38 4.26 9.77
CA GLU A 7 19.74 2.98 10.12
C GLU A 7 18.22 2.90 9.80
N GLN A 8 17.58 4.00 9.39
CA GLN A 8 16.14 4.01 9.06
C GLN A 8 15.81 3.69 7.60
N VAL A 9 16.78 3.50 6.70
CA VAL A 9 16.50 3.40 5.26
C VAL A 9 16.15 1.98 4.79
N GLN A 10 16.45 0.94 5.57
CA GLN A 10 16.23 -0.46 5.14
C GLN A 10 14.97 -1.12 5.72
N ALA A 11 14.56 -0.76 6.94
CA ALA A 11 13.38 -1.31 7.59
C ALA A 11 12.04 -0.98 6.91
N PRO A 12 11.77 0.25 6.41
CA PRO A 12 10.49 0.56 5.79
C PRO A 12 10.29 -0.21 4.49
N ASP A 13 11.35 -0.42 3.71
CA ASP A 13 11.25 -1.11 2.42
C ASP A 13 10.86 -2.59 2.58
N ALA A 14 11.42 -3.27 3.60
CA ALA A 14 11.04 -4.64 3.93
C ALA A 14 9.57 -4.76 4.39
N ILE A 15 9.10 -3.81 5.20
CA ILE A 15 7.70 -3.77 5.67
C ILE A 15 6.76 -3.49 4.50
N VAL A 16 7.10 -2.53 3.63
CA VAL A 16 6.35 -2.23 2.40
C VAL A 16 6.27 -3.47 1.53
N SER A 17 7.38 -4.15 1.27
CA SER A 17 7.40 -5.34 0.40
C SER A 17 6.48 -6.44 0.94
N VAL A 18 6.57 -6.76 2.24
CA VAL A 18 5.73 -7.81 2.85
C VAL A 18 4.26 -7.43 2.85
N ALA A 19 3.92 -6.17 3.18
CA ALA A 19 2.54 -5.70 3.15
C ALA A 19 2.00 -5.65 1.71
N PHE A 20 2.85 -5.30 0.74
CA PHE A 20 2.54 -5.26 -0.68
C PHE A 20 2.19 -6.66 -1.19
N ASP A 21 3.05 -7.66 -0.98
CA ASP A 21 2.79 -9.04 -1.41
C ASP A 21 1.49 -9.60 -0.81
N LYS A 22 1.25 -9.30 0.48
CA LYS A 22 0.00 -9.68 1.15
C LYS A 22 -1.20 -9.01 0.48
N ALA A 23 -1.14 -7.70 0.26
CA ALA A 23 -2.23 -6.95 -0.33
C ALA A 23 -2.50 -7.33 -1.78
N TRP A 24 -1.44 -7.51 -2.58
CA TRP A 24 -1.51 -7.80 -4.01
C TRP A 24 -2.29 -9.08 -4.31
N ARG A 25 -2.13 -10.12 -3.47
CA ARG A 25 -2.90 -11.38 -3.59
C ARG A 25 -4.41 -11.19 -3.49
N PHE A 26 -4.86 -10.15 -2.78
CA PHE A 26 -6.28 -9.78 -2.71
C PHE A 26 -6.65 -8.84 -3.85
N VAL A 27 -5.83 -7.83 -4.14
CA VAL A 27 -6.08 -6.85 -5.20
C VAL A 27 -6.24 -7.51 -6.57
N GLU A 28 -5.38 -8.49 -6.90
CA GLU A 28 -5.46 -9.19 -8.19
C GLU A 28 -6.72 -10.03 -8.34
N LYS A 29 -7.29 -10.51 -7.23
CA LYS A 29 -8.52 -11.33 -7.20
C LYS A 29 -9.79 -10.51 -6.99
N ASP A 30 -9.65 -9.21 -6.73
CA ASP A 30 -10.76 -8.35 -6.41
C ASP A 30 -11.47 -7.91 -7.70
N PRO A 31 -12.73 -8.30 -7.93
CA PRO A 31 -13.44 -7.93 -9.15
C PRO A 31 -13.64 -6.42 -9.29
N LEU A 32 -13.71 -5.64 -8.19
CA LEU A 32 -13.80 -4.18 -8.26
C LEU A 32 -12.50 -3.57 -8.79
N LEU A 33 -11.35 -4.16 -8.47
CA LEU A 33 -10.04 -3.64 -8.85
C LEU A 33 -9.52 -4.24 -10.15
N ALA A 34 -9.92 -5.47 -10.49
CA ALA A 34 -9.44 -6.23 -11.65
C ALA A 34 -9.66 -5.55 -13.01
N HIS A 35 -10.60 -4.61 -13.10
CA HIS A 35 -10.87 -3.82 -14.31
C HIS A 35 -9.84 -2.70 -14.54
N ASN A 36 -9.01 -2.38 -13.53
CA ASN A 36 -7.99 -1.35 -13.61
C ASN A 36 -6.66 -1.92 -14.11
N LEU A 37 -5.84 -1.06 -14.70
CA LEU A 37 -4.50 -1.43 -15.13
C LEU A 37 -3.63 -1.86 -13.94
N LYS A 38 -2.97 -3.03 -14.04
CA LYS A 38 -2.10 -3.56 -12.98
C LYS A 38 -1.02 -2.56 -12.55
N THR A 39 -0.45 -1.80 -13.50
CA THR A 39 0.55 -0.77 -13.23
C THR A 39 0.01 0.36 -12.35
N VAL A 40 -1.24 0.77 -12.57
CA VAL A 40 -1.94 1.78 -11.76
C VAL A 40 -2.19 1.23 -10.36
N LEU A 41 -2.71 0.00 -10.25
CA LEU A 41 -2.94 -0.65 -8.97
C LEU A 41 -1.65 -0.81 -8.16
N HIS A 42 -0.56 -1.26 -8.79
CA HIS A 42 0.76 -1.38 -8.15
C HIS A 42 1.24 -0.05 -7.60
N THR A 43 1.19 1.00 -8.43
CA THR A 43 1.68 2.33 -8.06
C THR A 43 0.89 2.89 -6.88
N ARG A 44 -0.45 2.85 -6.98
CA ARG A 44 -1.35 3.35 -5.93
C ARG A 44 -1.22 2.56 -4.64
N LEU A 45 -1.19 1.24 -4.72
CA LEU A 45 -1.04 0.37 -3.56
C LEU A 45 0.27 0.66 -2.81
N ARG A 46 1.38 0.84 -3.54
CA ARG A 46 2.67 1.22 -2.95
C ARG A 46 2.60 2.59 -2.26
N THR A 47 2.02 3.59 -2.93
CA THR A 47 1.84 4.92 -2.35
C THR A 47 1.05 4.88 -1.04
N PHE A 48 -0.04 4.12 -0.98
CA PHE A 48 -0.81 3.98 0.27
C PHE A 48 -0.01 3.34 1.39
N LEU A 49 0.76 2.28 1.09
CA LEU A 49 1.62 1.62 2.08
C LEU A 49 2.69 2.57 2.62
N GLU A 50 3.35 3.33 1.75
CA GLU A 50 4.36 4.32 2.13
C GLU A 50 3.76 5.43 2.99
N CYS A 51 2.55 5.90 2.66
CA CYS A 51 1.82 6.88 3.46
C CYS A 51 1.48 6.35 4.86
N SER A 52 0.95 5.14 4.99
CA SER A 52 0.60 4.57 6.29
C SER A 52 1.85 4.32 7.16
N ILE A 53 2.99 3.94 6.57
CA ILE A 53 4.26 3.83 7.30
C ILE A 53 4.77 5.18 7.78
N ARG A 54 4.67 6.22 6.95
CA ARG A 54 5.01 7.60 7.37
C ARG A 54 4.16 8.07 8.55
N ASN A 55 2.93 7.59 8.67
CA ASN A 55 2.04 7.86 9.79
C ASN A 55 2.35 7.01 11.05
N GLY A 56 3.33 6.12 10.98
CA GLY A 56 3.82 5.31 12.10
C GLY A 56 3.26 3.90 12.17
N GLU A 57 2.39 3.49 11.25
CA GLU A 57 1.90 2.12 11.18
C GLU A 57 3.03 1.17 10.72
N ARG A 58 3.24 0.10 11.47
CA ARG A 58 4.29 -0.90 11.23
C ARG A 58 3.74 -2.31 11.10
N ASN A 59 2.45 -2.51 11.41
CA ASN A 59 1.79 -3.80 11.28
C ASN A 59 1.45 -4.08 9.80
N THR A 60 2.15 -5.05 9.21
CA THR A 60 1.99 -5.43 7.79
C THR A 60 0.57 -5.84 7.40
N LEU A 61 -0.23 -6.39 8.33
CA LEU A 61 -1.63 -6.75 8.05
C LEU A 61 -2.51 -5.50 7.99
N ASN A 62 -2.33 -4.57 8.94
CA ASN A 62 -3.06 -3.30 8.93
C ASN A 62 -2.70 -2.47 7.69
N LEU A 63 -1.41 -2.36 7.37
CA LEU A 63 -0.92 -1.70 6.17
C LEU A 63 -1.58 -2.27 4.91
N ALA A 64 -1.58 -3.59 4.76
CA ALA A 64 -2.19 -4.26 3.61
C ALA A 64 -3.70 -3.98 3.52
N ASN A 65 -4.42 -4.14 4.64
CA ASN A 65 -5.87 -3.94 4.68
C ASN A 65 -6.27 -2.48 4.40
N GLU A 66 -5.54 -1.53 5.00
CA GLU A 66 -5.78 -0.11 4.80
C GLU A 66 -5.48 0.31 3.37
N ALA A 67 -4.36 -0.16 2.80
CA ALA A 67 -4.00 0.12 1.42
C ALA A 67 -5.03 -0.44 0.43
N ILE A 68 -5.54 -1.66 0.64
CA ILE A 68 -6.64 -2.22 -0.18
C ILE A 68 -7.89 -1.37 -0.04
N ARG A 69 -8.28 -0.99 1.19
CA ARG A 69 -9.47 -0.18 1.44
C ARG A 69 -9.39 1.18 0.75
N ASN A 70 -8.24 1.86 0.84
CA ASN A 70 -8.03 3.14 0.19
C ASN A 70 -8.00 3.00 -1.34
N LEU A 71 -7.37 1.95 -1.86
CA LEU A 71 -7.35 1.63 -3.29
C LEU A 71 -8.77 1.40 -3.83
N ARG A 72 -9.60 0.66 -3.10
CA ARG A 72 -11.03 0.50 -3.42
C ARG A 72 -11.78 1.82 -3.35
N ALA A 73 -11.54 2.66 -2.34
CA ALA A 73 -12.23 3.94 -2.21
C ALA A 73 -11.87 4.91 -3.35
N GLU A 74 -10.61 4.90 -3.80
CA GLU A 74 -10.15 5.74 -4.91
C GLU A 74 -10.68 5.26 -6.26
N LEU A 75 -10.69 3.95 -6.50
CA LEU A 75 -11.04 3.35 -7.79
C LEU A 75 -12.47 2.82 -7.86
N ALA A 76 -13.21 2.85 -6.76
CA ALA A 76 -14.64 2.57 -6.79
C ALA A 76 -15.28 3.54 -7.78
N PRO A 77 -16.17 3.05 -8.66
CA PRO A 77 -16.97 3.94 -9.48
C PRO A 77 -17.65 4.91 -8.52
N SER A 78 -17.38 6.20 -8.70
CA SER A 78 -17.99 7.25 -7.89
C SER A 78 -19.49 7.10 -8.09
N THR A 79 -20.17 6.47 -7.13
CA THR A 79 -21.63 6.43 -7.07
C THR A 79 -22.09 7.83 -6.66
N LYS A 80 -21.86 8.80 -7.54
CA LYS A 80 -22.77 9.93 -7.70
C LYS A 80 -23.93 9.41 -8.53
N GLN A 81 -24.92 8.84 -7.85
CA GLN A 81 -26.31 8.91 -8.31
C GLN A 81 -26.90 10.24 -7.85
#